data_AF-A0A8H4T2L2-F1
#
_entry.id   AF-A0A8H4T2L2-F1
#
_cell.length_a   1.000
_cell.length_b   1.000
_cell.length_c   1.000
_cell.angle_alpha   90.00
_cell.angle_beta   90.00
_cell.angle_gamma   90.00
#
_symmetry.space_group_name_H-M   'P 1'
#
loop_
_entity.id
_entity.type
_entity.pdbx_description
1 polymer ?
#
loop_
_entity_poly.entity_id
_entity_poly.type
_entity_poly.pdbx_seq_one_letter_code
_entity_poly.pdbx_strand_id
1 'polypeptide(L)'
;MRLGDWGVIIGDERIEADAVIAADGIHSLARKHVIGIQQHPRTSGFAVYRTCFPLDLLVNDPLTKPLTETKEDVSRIWLDTDVHAIMFVTDFQVRFLTIRFTQDTSETDCEMVASNPEFLKMPQPLWLFDFDAEKYTYDRFDKVVDSVKNGTSFVSKNIIEDHVHEDWTVEMMMTLEKEQAKEHFYRVANK
;
A
#
# COMPACT_ATOMS: atom_id res chain seq x y z
N MET A 1 -23.85 -31.20 1.13
CA MET A 1 -22.44 -30.86 1.39
C MET A 1 -22.37 -30.48 2.86
N ARG A 2 -21.69 -31.24 3.73
CA ARG A 2 -21.52 -30.79 5.12
C ARG A 2 -20.65 -29.54 5.07
N LEU A 3 -21.17 -28.42 5.57
CA LEU A 3 -20.36 -27.26 5.92
C LEU A 3 -19.20 -27.81 6.76
N GLY A 4 -17.97 -27.67 6.26
CA GLY A 4 -16.80 -28.20 6.95
C GLY A 4 -16.66 -27.52 8.31
N ASP A 5 -16.11 -28.23 9.29
CA ASP A 5 -15.84 -27.70 10.63
C ASP A 5 -14.69 -26.67 10.55
N TRP A 6 -14.94 -25.50 9.97
CA TRP A 6 -14.00 -24.39 9.97
C TRP A 6 -13.89 -23.81 11.36
N GLY A 7 -12.69 -23.39 11.73
CA GLY A 7 -12.47 -22.84 13.06
C GLY A 7 -11.04 -22.37 13.27
N VAL A 8 -10.82 -21.78 14.45
CA VAL A 8 -9.52 -21.34 14.92
C VAL A 8 -9.24 -21.92 16.30
N ILE A 9 -7.96 -22.08 16.63
CA ILE A 9 -7.52 -22.49 17.96
C ILE A 9 -7.01 -21.24 18.68
N ILE A 10 -7.57 -20.95 19.86
CA ILE A 10 -7.15 -19.85 20.73
C ILE A 10 -6.74 -20.45 22.08
N GLY A 11 -5.44 -20.49 22.35
CA GLY A 11 -4.91 -21.25 23.48
C GLY A 11 -5.19 -22.75 23.29
N ASP A 12 -5.92 -23.34 24.22
CA ASP A 12 -6.34 -24.75 24.18
C ASP A 12 -7.80 -24.94 23.69
N GLU A 13 -8.49 -23.85 23.32
CA GLU A 13 -9.90 -23.87 22.91
C GLU A 13 -10.05 -23.82 21.39
N ARG A 14 -11.00 -24.61 20.86
CA ARG A 14 -11.42 -24.56 19.45
C ARG A 14 -12.71 -23.76 19.33
N ILE A 15 -12.70 -22.73 18.48
CA ILE A 15 -13.88 -21.97 18.10
C ILE A 15 -14.26 -22.37 16.67
N GLU A 16 -15.51 -22.80 16.47
CA GLU A 16 -16.05 -23.25 15.18
C GLU A 16 -17.02 -22.23 14.58
N ALA A 17 -17.06 -22.13 13.26
CA ALA A 17 -17.96 -21.24 12.52
C ALA A 17 -18.24 -21.76 11.10
N ASP A 18 -19.26 -21.21 10.44
CA ASP A 18 -19.56 -21.54 9.05
C ASP A 18 -18.45 -21.08 8.07
N ALA A 19 -17.69 -20.06 8.45
CA ALA A 19 -16.54 -19.56 7.70
C ALA A 19 -15.52 -18.85 8.61
N VAL A 20 -14.25 -18.83 8.18
CA VAL A 20 -13.16 -18.08 8.82
C VAL A 20 -12.54 -17.14 7.80
N ILE A 21 -12.51 -15.84 8.09
CA ILE A 21 -11.84 -14.83 7.25
C ILE A 21 -10.48 -14.53 7.87
N ALA A 22 -9.40 -14.94 7.20
CA ALA A 22 -8.05 -14.66 7.64
C ALA A 22 -7.55 -13.31 7.09
N ALA A 23 -7.38 -12.35 7.99
CA ALA A 23 -6.82 -11.01 7.71
C ALA A 23 -5.57 -10.73 8.57
N ASP A 24 -4.71 -11.74 8.74
CA ASP A 24 -3.57 -11.78 9.67
C ASP A 24 -2.24 -11.25 9.07
N GLY A 25 -2.33 -10.44 8.01
CA GLY A 25 -1.21 -9.68 7.44
C GLY A 25 -0.15 -10.51 6.72
N ILE A 26 1.02 -9.90 6.46
CA ILE A 26 2.08 -10.51 5.62
C ILE A 26 2.64 -11.81 6.22
N HIS A 27 2.65 -11.92 7.55
CA HIS A 27 3.11 -13.09 8.30
C HIS A 27 2.00 -14.13 8.53
N SER A 28 0.95 -14.11 7.70
CA SER A 28 -0.23 -14.98 7.83
C SER A 28 0.10 -16.44 8.15
N LEU A 29 -0.48 -16.92 9.25
CA LEU A 29 -0.46 -18.33 9.62
C LEU A 29 -1.51 -19.10 8.83
N ALA A 30 -2.63 -18.46 8.48
CA ALA A 30 -3.72 -19.08 7.73
C ALA A 30 -3.31 -19.39 6.28
N ARG A 31 -2.48 -18.55 5.65
CA ARG A 31 -2.08 -18.71 4.24
C ARG A 31 -1.61 -20.14 3.94
N LYS A 32 -0.72 -20.72 4.75
CA LYS A 32 -0.21 -22.10 4.53
C LYS A 32 -1.31 -23.17 4.54
N HIS A 33 -2.39 -22.96 5.31
CA HIS A 33 -3.52 -23.89 5.40
C HIS A 33 -4.45 -23.77 4.19
N VAL A 34 -4.50 -22.60 3.56
CA VAL A 34 -5.33 -22.35 2.37
C VAL A 34 -4.62 -22.79 1.09
N ILE A 35 -3.36 -22.37 0.88
CA ILE A 35 -2.62 -22.62 -0.37
C ILE A 35 -1.73 -23.86 -0.32
N GLY A 36 -1.59 -24.52 0.83
CA GLY A 36 -0.77 -25.72 1.02
C GLY A 36 0.75 -25.48 0.98
N ILE A 37 1.20 -24.25 0.71
CA ILE A 37 2.62 -23.86 0.69
C ILE A 37 2.91 -22.77 1.72
N GLN A 38 4.03 -22.91 2.42
CA GLN A 38 4.50 -21.90 3.35
C GLN A 38 5.36 -20.87 2.62
N GLN A 39 4.73 -19.79 2.17
CA GLN A 39 5.45 -18.64 1.62
C GLN A 39 5.96 -17.77 2.77
N HIS A 40 7.28 -17.72 2.95
CA HIS A 40 7.92 -16.80 3.87
C HIS A 40 8.13 -15.43 3.21
N PRO A 41 7.90 -14.33 3.95
CA PRO A 41 8.34 -13.02 3.49
C PRO A 41 9.84 -13.04 3.18
N ARG A 42 10.22 -12.44 2.05
CA ARG A 42 11.62 -12.22 1.70
C ARG A 42 12.03 -10.84 2.20
N THR A 43 13.28 -10.70 2.63
CA THR A 43 13.82 -9.36 2.93
C THR A 43 13.78 -8.52 1.66
N SER A 44 13.25 -7.30 1.76
CA SER A 44 13.26 -6.35 0.66
C SER A 44 14.62 -5.65 0.51
N GLY A 45 15.51 -5.76 1.51
CA GLY A 45 16.72 -4.93 1.58
C GLY A 45 16.45 -3.51 2.08
N PHE A 46 15.18 -3.16 2.34
CA PHE A 46 14.78 -1.85 2.81
C PHE A 46 14.55 -1.84 4.32
N ALA A 47 14.87 -0.71 4.93
CA ALA A 47 14.57 -0.46 6.33
C ALA A 47 13.82 0.87 6.46
N VAL A 48 12.80 0.91 7.31
CA VAL A 48 12.05 2.14 7.62
C VAL A 48 12.21 2.47 9.09
N TYR A 49 12.90 3.56 9.40
CA TYR A 49 12.95 4.11 10.75
C TYR A 49 11.75 5.01 10.95
N ARG A 50 11.01 4.80 12.05
CA ARG A 50 9.82 5.60 12.38
C ARG A 50 9.93 6.13 13.80
N THR A 51 9.68 7.42 13.97
CA THR A 51 9.61 8.06 15.30
C THR A 51 8.43 9.01 15.34
N CYS A 52 7.91 9.24 16.55
CA CYS A 52 6.87 10.22 16.83
C CYS A 52 7.15 10.85 18.21
N PHE A 53 7.22 12.18 18.28
CA PHE A 53 7.48 12.88 19.54
C PHE A 53 6.89 14.30 19.58
N PRO A 54 6.60 14.86 20.78
CA PRO A 54 6.01 16.18 20.93
C PRO A 54 6.88 17.31 20.36
N LEU A 55 6.27 18.31 19.72
CA LEU A 55 7.00 19.48 19.19
C LEU A 55 7.68 20.33 20.27
N ASP A 56 7.20 20.29 21.52
CA ASP A 56 7.78 21.06 22.63
C ASP A 56 9.26 20.71 22.88
N LEU A 57 9.68 19.49 22.52
CA LEU A 57 11.07 19.06 22.62
C LEU A 57 12.00 19.79 21.63
N LEU A 58 11.43 20.43 20.61
CA LEU A 58 12.14 21.09 19.51
C LEU A 58 12.15 22.62 19.60
N VAL A 59 11.47 23.22 20.59
CA VAL A 59 11.23 24.67 20.65
C VAL A 59 12.52 25.48 20.89
N ASN A 60 13.50 24.87 21.54
CA ASN A 60 14.74 25.53 21.95
C ASN A 60 15.87 25.43 20.91
N ASP A 61 15.69 24.64 19.85
CA ASP A 61 16.69 24.51 18.78
C ASP A 61 16.32 25.46 17.62
N PRO A 62 17.21 26.43 17.26
CA PRO A 62 16.98 27.34 16.16
C PRO A 62 16.65 26.66 14.81
N LEU A 63 17.15 25.46 14.55
CA LEU A 63 16.93 24.74 13.29
C LEU A 63 15.53 24.15 13.19
N THR A 64 14.94 23.74 14.31
CA THR A 64 13.62 23.10 14.36
C THR A 64 12.52 24.06 14.77
N LYS A 65 12.86 25.21 15.34
CA LYS A 65 11.91 26.23 15.78
C LYS A 65 10.85 26.60 14.73
N PRO A 66 11.19 26.80 13.42
CA PRO A 66 10.17 27.10 12.41
C PRO A 66 9.11 26.00 12.26
N LEU A 67 9.46 24.73 12.52
CA LEU A 67 8.52 23.61 12.50
C LEU A 67 7.56 23.64 13.69
N THR A 68 7.98 24.20 14.83
CA THR A 68 7.15 24.31 16.04
C THR A 68 6.17 25.48 16.01
N GLU A 69 6.45 26.48 15.17
CA GLU A 69 5.67 27.72 15.06
C GLU A 69 4.59 27.66 13.97
N THR A 70 4.55 26.58 13.17
CA THR A 70 3.49 26.37 12.18
C THR A 70 2.11 26.28 12.86
N LYS A 71 1.09 26.78 12.15
CA LYS A 71 -0.33 26.73 12.54
C LYS A 71 -1.17 25.88 11.60
N GLU A 72 -0.49 25.17 10.71
CA GLU A 72 -1.08 24.30 9.70
C GLU A 72 -0.33 22.98 9.73
N ASP A 73 -1.01 21.92 9.30
CA ASP A 73 -0.38 20.63 9.10
C ASP A 73 0.64 20.74 7.96
N VAL A 74 1.88 20.34 8.24
CA VAL A 74 2.98 20.43 7.29
C VAL A 74 3.46 19.03 6.94
N SER A 75 3.42 18.71 5.66
CA SER A 75 4.15 17.57 5.09
C SER A 75 5.42 18.06 4.41
N ARG A 76 6.53 17.38 4.68
CA ARG A 76 7.82 17.56 3.98
C ARG A 76 8.33 16.20 3.55
N ILE A 77 8.80 16.13 2.32
CA ILE A 77 9.42 14.94 1.74
C ILE A 77 10.79 15.37 1.23
N TRP A 78 11.83 14.69 1.67
CA TRP A 78 13.17 14.78 1.12
C TRP A 78 13.46 13.49 0.39
N LEU A 79 13.99 13.61 -0.81
CA LEU A 79 14.37 12.51 -1.68
C LEU A 79 15.84 12.68 -1.99
N ASP A 80 16.59 11.58 -1.94
CA ASP A 80 17.99 11.51 -2.34
C ASP A 80 18.28 10.09 -2.87
N THR A 81 19.47 9.87 -3.41
CA THR A 81 19.90 8.54 -3.84
C THR A 81 19.90 7.58 -2.67
N ASP A 82 19.19 6.48 -2.85
CA ASP A 82 18.98 5.41 -1.90
C ASP A 82 18.30 5.75 -0.56
N VAL A 83 17.74 6.96 -0.41
CA VAL A 83 17.09 7.37 0.83
C VAL A 83 15.96 8.36 0.60
N HIS A 84 14.86 8.20 1.34
CA HIS A 84 13.85 9.25 1.47
C HIS A 84 13.46 9.47 2.92
N ALA A 85 13.17 10.74 3.24
CA ALA A 85 12.65 11.16 4.53
C ALA A 85 11.27 11.80 4.35
N ILE A 86 10.27 11.30 5.07
CA ILE A 86 8.92 11.89 5.09
C ILE A 86 8.64 12.38 6.50
N MET A 87 8.29 13.66 6.61
CA MET A 87 7.99 14.31 7.88
C MET A 87 6.60 14.93 7.86
N PHE A 88 5.84 14.65 8.92
CA PHE A 88 4.55 15.28 9.17
C PHE A 88 4.62 16.05 10.49
N VAL A 89 4.23 17.33 10.45
CA VAL A 89 3.93 18.16 11.61
C VAL A 89 2.42 18.35 11.62
N THR A 90 1.75 17.99 12.72
CA THR A 90 0.31 18.19 12.87
C THR A 90 0.01 19.24 13.92
N ASP A 91 -0.92 20.16 13.65
CA ASP A 91 -1.39 21.16 14.62
C ASP A 91 -2.69 20.74 15.33
N PHE A 92 -3.31 19.62 14.92
CA PHE A 92 -4.58 19.17 15.48
C PHE A 92 -4.42 18.23 16.69
N GLN A 93 -4.88 18.72 17.85
CA GLN A 93 -5.00 18.07 19.18
C GLN A 93 -3.75 17.51 19.83
N VAL A 94 -2.76 17.03 19.06
CA VAL A 94 -1.46 16.67 19.60
C VAL A 94 -0.36 17.00 18.59
N ARG A 95 0.50 17.93 18.98
CA ARG A 95 1.61 18.44 18.18
C ARG A 95 2.73 17.41 18.11
N PHE A 96 2.70 16.56 17.10
CA PHE A 96 3.72 15.54 16.90
C PHE A 96 4.50 15.72 15.61
N LEU A 97 5.76 15.32 15.66
CA LEU A 97 6.59 15.11 14.49
C LEU A 97 6.67 13.62 14.19
N THR A 98 6.16 13.17 13.04
CA THR A 98 6.45 11.81 12.56
C THR A 98 7.52 11.89 11.48
N ILE A 99 8.64 11.19 11.64
CA ILE A 99 9.65 11.06 10.59
C ILE A 99 9.76 9.60 10.17
N ARG A 100 9.74 9.37 8.86
CA ARG A 100 10.04 8.07 8.24
C ARG A 100 11.29 8.21 7.39
N PHE A 101 12.35 7.52 7.75
CA PHE A 101 13.52 7.36 6.88
C PHE A 101 13.49 5.99 6.27
N THR A 102 13.45 5.92 4.94
CA THR A 102 13.54 4.66 4.22
C THR A 102 14.85 4.63 3.47
N GLN A 103 15.63 3.57 3.66
CA GLN A 103 16.71 3.22 2.75
C GLN A 103 16.12 2.33 1.66
N ASP A 104 16.15 2.79 0.41
CA ASP A 104 15.51 2.15 -0.74
C ASP A 104 16.47 2.18 -1.91
N THR A 105 16.80 1.07 -2.56
CA THR A 105 17.75 1.03 -3.69
C THR A 105 17.13 1.50 -5.01
N SER A 106 15.89 2.00 -5.01
CA SER A 106 15.30 2.65 -6.17
C SER A 106 15.90 4.04 -6.33
N GLU A 107 16.69 4.20 -7.40
CA GLU A 107 17.32 5.48 -7.75
C GLU A 107 16.23 6.50 -8.10
N THR A 108 15.97 7.44 -7.20
CA THR A 108 15.20 8.64 -7.55
C THR A 108 16.05 9.46 -8.52
N ASP A 109 15.61 9.57 -9.77
CA ASP A 109 16.26 10.40 -10.78
C ASP A 109 16.06 11.89 -10.43
N CYS A 110 17.00 12.41 -9.64
CA CYS A 110 16.98 13.78 -9.16
C CYS A 110 17.11 14.80 -10.29
N GLU A 111 17.76 14.44 -11.41
CA GLU A 111 17.85 15.30 -12.60
C GLU A 111 16.50 15.41 -13.31
N MET A 112 15.77 14.29 -13.43
CA MET A 112 14.42 14.27 -13.96
C MET A 112 13.45 15.07 -13.06
N VAL A 113 13.54 14.89 -11.75
CA VAL A 113 12.70 15.65 -10.80
C VAL A 113 13.00 17.15 -10.87
N ALA A 114 14.28 17.54 -10.97
CA ALA A 114 14.67 18.94 -11.08
C ALA A 114 14.18 19.58 -12.40
N SER A 115 14.23 18.83 -13.51
CA SER A 115 13.78 19.29 -14.82
C SER A 115 12.26 19.25 -15.00
N ASN A 116 11.56 18.36 -14.29
CA ASN A 116 10.10 18.24 -14.32
C ASN A 116 9.51 17.89 -12.93
N PRO A 117 9.29 18.89 -12.06
CA PRO A 117 8.75 18.67 -10.71
C PRO A 117 7.37 18.00 -10.66
N GLU A 118 6.61 18.04 -11.76
CA GLU A 118 5.32 17.34 -11.89
C GLU A 118 5.46 15.83 -11.77
N PHE A 119 6.66 15.27 -11.98
CA PHE A 119 6.93 13.84 -11.81
C PHE A 119 6.69 13.36 -10.36
N LEU A 120 6.80 14.26 -9.38
CA LEU A 120 6.51 13.95 -7.98
C LEU A 120 5.02 14.01 -7.64
N LYS A 121 4.18 14.55 -8.53
CA LYS A 121 2.73 14.55 -8.30
C LYS A 121 2.19 13.16 -8.53
N MET A 122 1.87 12.47 -7.45
CA MET A 122 1.10 11.23 -7.51
C MET A 122 -0.34 11.57 -7.89
N PRO A 123 -0.82 11.16 -9.08
CA PRO A 123 -2.22 11.34 -9.43
C PRO A 123 -3.08 10.51 -8.47
N GLN A 124 -4.23 11.06 -8.10
CA GLN A 124 -5.26 10.34 -7.34
C GLN A 124 -6.32 9.85 -8.33
N PRO A 125 -6.16 8.68 -8.97
CA PRO A 125 -7.10 8.24 -9.98
C PRO A 125 -8.47 7.96 -9.36
N LEU A 126 -9.52 8.54 -9.93
CA LEU A 126 -10.89 8.42 -9.41
C LEU A 126 -11.38 6.97 -9.35
N TRP A 127 -10.97 6.11 -10.29
CA TRP A 127 -11.34 4.68 -10.26
C TRP A 127 -10.86 3.96 -8.99
N LEU A 128 -9.86 4.49 -8.28
CA LEU A 128 -9.37 3.94 -7.02
C LEU A 128 -9.91 4.74 -5.81
N PHE A 129 -9.84 6.07 -5.86
CA PHE A 129 -10.16 6.93 -4.71
C PHE A 129 -11.67 7.20 -4.54
N ASP A 130 -12.44 7.17 -5.61
CA ASP A 130 -13.89 7.42 -5.62
C ASP A 130 -14.70 6.12 -5.80
N PHE A 131 -14.04 4.96 -5.66
CA PHE A 131 -14.68 3.67 -5.88
C PHE A 131 -15.49 3.22 -4.66
N ASP A 132 -16.80 3.07 -4.86
CA ASP A 132 -17.71 2.47 -3.89
C ASP A 132 -17.74 0.94 -4.07
N ALA A 133 -16.95 0.24 -3.25
CA ALA A 133 -16.88 -1.21 -3.26
C ALA A 133 -18.19 -1.88 -2.85
N GLU A 134 -18.93 -1.31 -1.89
CA GLU A 134 -20.17 -1.89 -1.36
C GLU A 134 -21.25 -1.87 -2.44
N LYS A 135 -21.51 -0.70 -3.02
CA LYS A 135 -22.48 -0.55 -4.11
C LYS A 135 -22.09 -1.41 -5.30
N TYR A 136 -20.82 -1.42 -5.68
CA TYR A 136 -20.33 -2.26 -6.78
C TYR A 136 -20.60 -3.74 -6.53
N THR A 137 -20.36 -4.23 -5.31
CA THR A 137 -20.67 -5.62 -4.93
C THR A 137 -22.15 -5.92 -5.11
N TYR A 138 -23.05 -5.09 -4.57
CA TYR A 138 -24.50 -5.31 -4.71
C TYR A 138 -24.97 -5.28 -6.18
N ASP A 139 -24.51 -4.31 -6.97
CA ASP A 139 -24.90 -4.17 -8.38
C ASP A 139 -24.43 -5.35 -9.26
N ARG A 140 -23.39 -6.07 -8.83
CA ARG A 140 -22.72 -7.12 -9.63
C ARG A 140 -22.87 -8.52 -9.06
N PHE A 141 -23.38 -8.67 -7.83
CA PHE A 141 -23.41 -9.92 -7.10
C PHE A 141 -24.01 -11.07 -7.92
N ASP A 142 -25.21 -10.88 -8.48
CA ASP A 142 -25.90 -11.93 -9.23
C ASP A 142 -25.12 -12.42 -10.45
N LYS A 143 -24.41 -11.50 -11.14
CA LYS A 143 -23.58 -11.83 -12.29
C LYS A 143 -22.35 -12.65 -11.89
N VAL A 144 -21.74 -12.33 -10.74
CA VAL A 144 -20.62 -13.10 -10.20
C VAL A 144 -21.10 -14.49 -9.76
N VAL A 145 -22.24 -14.58 -9.09
CA VAL A 145 -22.83 -15.85 -8.67
C VAL A 145 -23.16 -16.73 -9.88
N ASP A 146 -23.74 -16.16 -10.93
CA ASP A 146 -24.01 -16.86 -12.19
C ASP A 146 -22.72 -17.34 -12.86
N SER A 147 -21.69 -16.49 -12.92
CA SER A 147 -20.38 -16.84 -13.46
C SER A 147 -19.73 -18.01 -12.70
N VAL A 148 -19.75 -17.99 -11.37
CA VAL A 148 -19.18 -19.06 -10.53
C VAL A 148 -19.97 -20.36 -10.66
N LYS A 149 -21.30 -20.31 -10.74
CA LYS A 149 -22.15 -21.52 -10.79
C LYS A 149 -22.24 -22.13 -12.18
N ASN A 150 -22.33 -21.30 -13.21
CA ASN A 150 -22.66 -21.71 -14.57
C ASN A 150 -21.51 -21.50 -15.56
N GLY A 151 -20.39 -20.90 -15.15
CA GLY A 151 -19.23 -20.65 -16.01
C GLY A 151 -19.46 -19.54 -17.05
N THR A 152 -20.47 -18.69 -16.86
CA THR A 152 -20.69 -17.53 -17.73
C THR A 152 -19.54 -16.53 -17.60
N SER A 153 -19.25 -15.82 -18.69
CA SER A 153 -18.18 -14.81 -18.68
C SER A 153 -18.53 -13.64 -17.77
N PHE A 154 -17.57 -13.24 -16.91
CA PHE A 154 -17.68 -12.06 -16.06
C PHE A 154 -16.44 -11.18 -16.27
N VAL A 155 -16.68 -9.92 -16.62
CA VAL A 155 -15.62 -8.90 -16.75
C VAL A 155 -15.79 -7.89 -15.63
N SER A 156 -14.77 -7.79 -14.77
CA SER A 156 -14.77 -6.82 -13.69
C SER A 156 -14.57 -5.40 -14.22
N LYS A 157 -15.26 -4.42 -13.60
CA LYS A 157 -15.14 -3.00 -13.90
C LYS A 157 -14.60 -2.18 -12.71
N ASN A 158 -14.06 -2.84 -11.69
CA ASN A 158 -13.37 -2.20 -10.56
C ASN A 158 -11.86 -2.07 -10.80
N ILE A 159 -11.44 -2.16 -12.06
CA ILE A 159 -10.08 -2.01 -12.54
C ILE A 159 -10.09 -1.01 -13.70
N ILE A 160 -8.91 -0.54 -14.10
CA ILE A 160 -8.76 0.35 -15.27
C ILE A 160 -9.34 -0.32 -16.51
N GLU A 161 -10.06 0.47 -17.33
CA GLU A 161 -10.61 0.00 -18.61
C GLU A 161 -9.48 -0.54 -19.49
N ASP A 162 -9.73 -1.67 -20.15
CA ASP A 162 -8.76 -2.42 -20.97
C ASP A 162 -7.57 -3.07 -20.21
N HIS A 163 -7.52 -3.00 -18.87
CA HIS A 163 -6.52 -3.76 -18.12
C HIS A 163 -6.79 -5.27 -18.20
N VAL A 164 -5.80 -6.01 -18.72
CA VAL A 164 -5.79 -7.46 -18.72
C VAL A 164 -4.80 -7.91 -17.64
N HIS A 165 -5.27 -8.75 -16.71
CA HIS A 165 -4.41 -9.35 -15.70
C HIS A 165 -3.37 -10.25 -16.35
N GLU A 166 -2.10 -10.02 -16.04
CA GLU A 166 -0.98 -10.87 -16.42
C GLU A 166 -0.37 -11.48 -15.15
N ASP A 167 -0.18 -12.80 -15.16
CA ASP A 167 0.51 -13.47 -14.06
C ASP A 167 1.98 -13.05 -14.03
N TRP A 168 2.48 -12.79 -12.83
CA TRP A 168 3.86 -12.37 -12.60
C TRP A 168 4.52 -13.23 -11.51
N THR A 169 5.84 -13.38 -11.61
CA THR A 169 6.67 -13.96 -10.54
C THR A 169 7.52 -12.89 -9.86
N VAL A 170 7.98 -13.18 -8.65
CA VAL A 170 8.93 -12.31 -7.95
C VAL A 170 10.19 -12.11 -8.79
N GLU A 171 10.69 -13.13 -9.48
CA GLU A 171 11.85 -12.97 -10.37
C GLU A 171 11.56 -12.03 -11.55
N MET A 172 10.35 -12.10 -12.13
CA MET A 172 9.93 -11.19 -13.20
C MET A 172 9.90 -9.73 -12.70
N MET A 173 9.27 -9.48 -11.55
CA MET A 173 9.19 -8.13 -10.97
C MET A 173 10.57 -7.58 -10.61
N MET A 174 11.43 -8.38 -9.96
CA MET A 174 12.80 -7.98 -9.62
C MET A 174 13.67 -7.71 -10.86
N THR A 175 13.34 -8.30 -12.01
CA THR A 175 14.01 -8.02 -13.28
C THR A 175 13.50 -6.71 -13.88
N LEU A 176 12.17 -6.50 -13.90
CA LEU A 176 11.56 -5.26 -14.37
C LEU A 176 11.98 -4.04 -13.54
N GLU A 177 12.08 -4.18 -12.21
CA GLU A 177 12.53 -3.12 -11.31
C GLU A 177 13.97 -2.67 -11.63
N LYS A 178 14.85 -3.58 -12.07
CA LYS A 178 16.21 -3.23 -12.54
C LYS A 178 16.23 -2.52 -13.89
N GLU A 179 15.16 -2.64 -14.67
CA GLU A 179 15.02 -2.01 -15.99
C GLU A 179 14.22 -0.67 -15.95
N GLN A 180 13.67 -0.30 -14.80
CA GLN A 180 12.59 0.70 -14.64
C GLN A 180 13.01 2.17 -14.54
N ALA A 181 14.23 2.53 -14.93
CA ALA A 181 14.57 3.94 -15.20
C ALA A 181 14.27 4.32 -16.67
N LYS A 182 13.06 4.03 -17.17
CA LYS A 182 12.66 4.46 -18.53
C LYS A 182 11.32 5.20 -18.56
N GLU A 183 11.30 6.21 -19.43
CA GLU A 183 10.40 7.35 -19.73
C GLU A 183 8.87 7.27 -19.46
N HIS A 184 8.29 6.14 -19.08
CA HIS A 184 6.83 5.94 -19.10
C HIS A 184 6.22 5.34 -17.81
N PHE A 185 7.01 5.06 -16.78
CA PHE A 185 6.54 4.25 -15.64
C PHE A 185 5.47 4.93 -14.75
N TYR A 186 5.36 6.26 -14.73
CA TYR A 186 4.40 6.99 -13.89
C TYR A 186 3.39 7.88 -14.62
N ARG A 187 3.25 7.77 -15.95
CA ARG A 187 2.19 8.52 -16.65
C ARG A 187 0.85 7.78 -16.54
N VAL A 188 0.13 7.98 -15.45
CA VAL A 188 -1.33 7.78 -15.48
C VAL A 188 -1.89 8.86 -16.39
N ALA A 189 -2.31 8.48 -17.60
CA ALA A 189 -3.05 9.36 -18.47
C ALA A 189 -4.39 9.65 -17.78
N ASN A 190 -4.48 10.79 -17.09
CA ASN A 190 -5.76 11.36 -16.71
C ASN A 190 -6.45 11.79 -18.03
N LYS A 191 -7.27 10.90 -18.59
CA LYS A 191 -8.32 11.29 -19.53
C LYS A 191 -9.56 11.65 -18.75
#